data_AF-A0A1A8P7H4-F1
#
_entry.id   AF-A0A1A8P7H4-F1
#
_cell.length_a   1.000
_cell.length_b   1.000
_cell.length_c   1.000
_cell.angle_alpha   90.00
_cell.angle_beta   90.00
_cell.angle_gamma   90.00
#
_symmetry.space_group_name_H-M   'P 1'
#
loop_
_entity.id
_entity.type
_entity.pdbx_description
1 polymer ?
#
loop_
_entity_poly.entity_id
_entity_poly.type
_entity_poly.pdbx_seq_one_letter_code
_entity_poly.pdbx_strand_id
1 'polypeptide(L)'
;RFAERFVEPRCETLERTGPLERRDPERMGGGVYFHIQIMQTMITHRHWADLVWSLSYYLRYFYCYTPLYGFFGSLALMTFVRFLESHWFVWVTQMNHIPMEIEYEKRQDWLTMQLQATCNIEQSFFNDWFSGHLNFQIEHHLFPRMPRHNYHLVAPRVRALCEKHRIPYQLKTLWQAMTDVVSSLKSSGDLWLDAYLHK
;
A
#
# COMPACT_ATOMS: atom_id res chain seq x y z
N ARG A 1 -25.75 26.93 12.48
CA ARG A 1 -26.64 25.75 12.27
C ARG A 1 -26.09 24.86 11.16
N PHE A 2 -24.93 24.24 11.38
CA PHE A 2 -24.37 23.20 10.48
C PHE A 2 -23.36 22.26 11.20
N ALA A 3 -23.20 22.38 12.52
CA ALA A 3 -22.13 21.73 13.29
C ALA A 3 -22.62 20.75 14.37
N GLU A 4 -23.86 20.24 14.28
CA GLU A 4 -24.44 19.33 15.29
C GLU A 4 -25.05 18.05 14.69
N ARG A 5 -24.71 17.69 13.45
CA ARG A 5 -25.28 16.50 12.77
C ARG A 5 -24.32 15.33 12.51
N PHE A 6 -23.15 15.34 13.13
CA PHE A 6 -22.24 14.19 13.13
C PHE A 6 -22.05 13.68 14.56
N VAL A 7 -23.15 13.22 15.15
CA VAL A 7 -23.12 12.30 16.29
C VAL A 7 -23.06 10.90 15.69
N GLU A 8 -21.99 10.17 15.98
CA GLU A 8 -21.76 8.78 15.60
C GLU A 8 -22.97 7.88 15.96
N PRO A 9 -23.43 7.00 15.05
CA PRO A 9 -24.17 5.83 15.48
C PRO A 9 -23.21 4.85 16.14
N ARG A 10 -23.44 4.65 17.44
CA ARG A 10 -22.87 3.61 18.31
C ARG A 10 -22.72 2.29 17.56
N CYS A 11 -21.50 1.74 17.54
CA CYS A 11 -21.19 0.40 17.02
C CYS A 11 -21.76 -0.67 17.99
N GLU A 12 -23.07 -0.93 17.92
CA GLU A 12 -23.73 -2.05 18.58
C GLU A 12 -24.06 -3.12 17.52
N THR A 13 -23.09 -3.94 17.12
CA THR A 13 -23.40 -5.18 16.38
C THR A 13 -22.30 -6.26 16.35
N LEU A 14 -21.21 -6.12 17.11
CA LEU A 14 -20.06 -7.06 17.07
C LEU A 14 -19.95 -8.00 18.29
N GLU A 15 -21.06 -8.46 18.86
CA GLU A 15 -21.07 -9.45 19.95
C GLU A 15 -21.73 -10.79 19.58
N ARG A 16 -21.66 -11.23 18.31
CA ARG A 16 -22.23 -12.52 17.86
C ARG A 16 -21.32 -13.42 17.03
N THR A 17 -20.04 -13.47 17.37
CA THR A 17 -19.16 -14.55 16.89
C THR A 17 -18.39 -15.12 18.07
N GLY A 18 -18.58 -16.43 18.32
CA GLY A 18 -17.84 -17.18 19.34
C GLY A 18 -16.32 -17.12 19.10
N PRO A 19 -15.51 -17.68 20.02
CA PRO A 19 -14.06 -17.53 19.97
C PRO A 19 -13.51 -18.15 18.68
N LEU A 20 -13.22 -17.30 17.70
CA LEU A 20 -12.34 -17.63 16.60
C LEU A 20 -10.98 -17.90 17.23
N GLU A 21 -10.63 -19.17 17.33
CA GLU A 21 -9.29 -19.63 17.66
C GLU A 21 -8.31 -18.89 16.74
N ARG A 22 -7.60 -17.91 17.32
CA ARG A 22 -6.55 -17.15 16.65
C ARG A 22 -5.45 -18.14 16.32
N ARG A 23 -5.49 -18.72 15.13
CA ARG A 23 -4.32 -19.39 14.56
C ARG A 23 -3.27 -18.33 14.34
N ASP A 24 -2.14 -18.44 15.03
CA ASP A 24 -1.00 -17.55 14.86
C ASP A 24 -0.61 -17.48 13.37
N PRO A 25 -0.76 -16.32 12.72
CA PRO A 25 -0.43 -16.15 11.31
C PRO A 25 1.08 -16.09 11.05
N GLU A 26 1.91 -16.13 12.10
CA GLU A 26 3.35 -15.84 11.99
C GLU A 26 4.21 -16.95 11.36
N ARG A 27 3.65 -18.13 11.05
CA ARG A 27 4.46 -19.30 10.68
C ARG A 27 4.44 -19.72 9.21
N MET A 28 3.67 -19.06 8.34
CA MET A 28 3.67 -19.36 6.90
C MET A 28 3.78 -18.05 6.10
N GLY A 29 4.81 -17.96 5.24
CA GLY A 29 5.15 -16.74 4.49
C GLY A 29 3.94 -16.05 3.85
N GLY A 30 3.82 -14.74 4.11
CA GLY A 30 2.59 -13.96 3.92
C GLY A 30 1.90 -14.16 2.56
N GLY A 31 2.65 -14.31 1.46
CA GLY A 31 2.07 -14.49 0.13
C GLY A 31 1.24 -15.78 -0.04
N VAL A 32 1.72 -16.92 0.47
CA VAL A 32 1.01 -18.21 0.37
C VAL A 32 -0.22 -18.19 1.28
N TYR A 33 -0.08 -17.61 2.48
CA TYR A 33 -1.17 -17.43 3.42
C TYR A 33 -2.33 -16.62 2.81
N PHE A 34 -2.02 -15.47 2.19
CA PHE A 34 -3.06 -14.66 1.52
C PHE A 34 -3.76 -15.43 0.40
N HIS A 35 -3.04 -16.20 -0.42
CA HIS A 35 -3.66 -17.01 -1.47
C HIS A 35 -4.62 -18.07 -0.89
N ILE A 36 -4.20 -18.77 0.18
CA ILE A 36 -5.05 -19.74 0.85
C ILE A 36 -6.29 -19.06 1.45
N GLN A 37 -6.11 -17.90 2.09
CA GLN A 37 -7.21 -17.13 2.67
C GLN A 37 -8.21 -16.66 1.61
N ILE A 38 -7.72 -16.20 0.45
CA ILE A 38 -8.57 -15.80 -0.69
C ILE A 38 -9.41 -16.98 -1.18
N MET A 39 -8.79 -18.15 -1.35
CA MET A 39 -9.51 -19.38 -1.73
C MET A 39 -10.55 -19.79 -0.69
N GLN A 40 -10.17 -19.77 0.59
CA GLN A 40 -11.07 -20.07 1.70
C GLN A 40 -12.26 -19.11 1.74
N THR A 41 -12.01 -17.82 1.51
CA THR A 41 -13.05 -16.78 1.48
C THR A 41 -14.02 -17.01 0.33
N MET A 42 -13.51 -17.26 -0.88
CA MET A 42 -14.36 -17.53 -2.05
C MET A 42 -15.25 -18.77 -1.83
N ILE A 43 -14.71 -19.83 -1.24
CA ILE A 43 -15.46 -21.06 -0.95
C ILE A 43 -16.50 -20.81 0.16
N THR A 44 -16.08 -20.18 1.26
CA THR A 44 -16.93 -19.99 2.47
C THR A 44 -18.08 -19.03 2.18
N HIS A 45 -17.81 -17.94 1.46
CA HIS A 45 -18.81 -16.94 1.08
C HIS A 45 -19.52 -17.26 -0.24
N ARG A 46 -19.22 -18.42 -0.86
CA ARG A 46 -19.87 -18.91 -2.09
C ARG A 46 -19.72 -17.97 -3.30
N HIS A 47 -18.57 -17.32 -3.43
CA HIS A 47 -18.19 -16.55 -4.62
C HIS A 47 -17.75 -17.50 -5.75
N TRP A 48 -18.69 -18.31 -6.25
CA TRP A 48 -18.40 -19.35 -7.24
C TRP A 48 -17.87 -18.80 -8.57
N ALA A 49 -18.36 -17.64 -9.00
CA ALA A 49 -17.87 -16.99 -10.21
C ALA A 49 -16.37 -16.64 -10.08
N ASP A 50 -15.97 -16.04 -8.97
CA ASP A 50 -14.58 -15.66 -8.71
C ASP A 50 -13.68 -16.89 -8.58
N LEU A 51 -14.18 -17.96 -7.93
CA LEU A 51 -13.48 -19.23 -7.83
C LEU A 51 -13.26 -19.86 -9.22
N VAL A 52 -14.29 -19.90 -10.07
CA VAL A 52 -14.18 -20.42 -11.44
C VAL A 52 -13.19 -19.60 -12.25
N TRP A 53 -13.24 -18.27 -12.16
CA TRP A 53 -12.27 -17.42 -12.84
C TRP A 53 -10.84 -17.67 -12.36
N SER A 54 -10.64 -17.78 -11.05
CA SER A 54 -9.33 -18.08 -10.45
C SER A 54 -8.80 -19.45 -10.91
N LEU A 55 -9.60 -20.51 -10.83
CA LEU A 55 -9.22 -21.84 -11.31
C LEU A 55 -8.93 -21.84 -12.81
N SER A 56 -9.75 -21.14 -13.60
CA SER A 56 -9.55 -21.04 -15.05
C SER A 56 -8.24 -20.34 -15.43
N TYR A 57 -7.75 -19.41 -14.60
CA TYR A 57 -6.45 -18.77 -14.80
C TYR A 57 -5.32 -19.78 -14.61
N TYR A 58 -5.32 -20.54 -13.50
CA TYR A 58 -4.28 -21.53 -13.24
C TYR A 58 -4.29 -22.66 -14.27
N LEU A 59 -5.48 -23.14 -14.67
CA LEU A 59 -5.62 -24.13 -15.72
C LEU A 59 -5.05 -23.64 -17.05
N ARG A 60 -5.41 -22.42 -17.48
CA ARG A 60 -4.88 -21.81 -18.71
C ARG A 60 -3.37 -21.61 -18.64
N TYR A 61 -2.86 -21.14 -17.50
CA TYR A 61 -1.42 -20.99 -17.29
C TYR A 61 -0.69 -22.33 -17.47
N PHE A 62 -1.09 -23.38 -16.75
CA PHE A 62 -0.43 -24.68 -16.87
C PHE A 62 -0.61 -25.30 -18.26
N TYR A 63 -1.77 -25.13 -18.89
CA TYR A 63 -2.00 -25.59 -20.26
C TYR A 63 -1.03 -24.93 -21.27
N CYS A 64 -0.81 -23.62 -21.16
CA CYS A 64 0.08 -22.89 -22.06
C CYS A 64 1.56 -23.16 -21.80
N TYR A 65 1.98 -23.24 -20.53
CA TYR A 65 3.41 -23.27 -20.17
C TYR A 65 3.98 -24.67 -19.96
N THR A 66 3.17 -25.67 -19.59
CA THR A 66 3.63 -27.05 -19.38
C THR A 66 4.25 -27.66 -20.64
N PRO A 67 3.70 -27.46 -21.86
CA PRO A 67 4.35 -27.95 -23.08
C PRO A 67 5.74 -27.33 -23.34
N LEU A 68 5.99 -26.12 -22.84
CA LEU A 68 7.25 -25.38 -23.05
C LEU A 68 8.31 -25.70 -22.00
N TYR A 69 7.90 -25.80 -20.73
CA TYR A 69 8.83 -25.89 -19.59
C TYR A 69 8.66 -27.18 -18.76
N GLY A 70 7.71 -28.05 -19.11
CA GLY A 70 7.25 -29.13 -18.24
C GLY A 70 6.48 -28.62 -17.03
N PHE A 71 5.89 -29.54 -16.27
CA PHE A 71 5.08 -29.17 -15.09
C PHE A 71 5.94 -28.45 -14.03
N PHE A 72 7.08 -29.04 -13.68
CA PHE A 72 8.00 -28.46 -12.68
C PHE A 72 8.62 -27.14 -13.15
N GLY A 73 8.97 -26.99 -14.43
CA GLY A 73 9.47 -25.73 -14.96
C GLY A 73 8.40 -24.63 -14.96
N SER A 74 7.15 -24.98 -15.28
CA SER A 74 6.01 -24.04 -15.20
C SER A 74 5.72 -23.60 -13.77
N LEU A 75 5.82 -24.52 -12.80
CA LEU A 75 5.69 -24.23 -11.38
C LEU A 75 6.83 -23.32 -10.89
N ALA A 76 8.06 -23.58 -11.30
CA ALA A 76 9.22 -22.75 -10.98
C ALA A 76 9.07 -21.34 -11.57
N LEU A 77 8.66 -21.22 -12.84
CA LEU A 77 8.38 -19.94 -13.49
C LEU A 77 7.29 -19.17 -12.74
N MET A 78 6.19 -19.83 -12.38
CA MET A 78 5.10 -19.19 -11.63
C MET A 78 5.59 -18.67 -10.28
N THR A 79 6.35 -19.50 -9.56
CA THR A 79 6.91 -19.12 -8.26
C THR A 79 7.87 -17.93 -8.37
N PHE A 80 8.72 -17.94 -9.41
CA PHE A 80 9.64 -16.84 -9.69
C PHE A 80 8.91 -15.53 -10.03
N VAL A 81 7.90 -15.57 -10.90
CA VAL A 81 7.09 -14.39 -11.24
C VAL A 81 6.36 -13.85 -10.00
N ARG A 82 5.75 -14.73 -9.20
CA ARG A 82 5.09 -14.35 -7.93
C ARG A 82 6.07 -13.74 -6.93
N PHE A 83 7.29 -14.26 -6.85
CA PHE A 83 8.34 -13.69 -6.02
C PHE A 83 8.67 -12.26 -6.47
N LEU A 84 8.90 -12.03 -7.76
CA LEU A 84 9.17 -10.70 -8.30
C LEU A 84 8.00 -9.73 -8.07
N GLU A 85 6.77 -10.16 -8.35
CA GLU A 85 5.55 -9.38 -8.11
C GLU A 85 5.40 -8.99 -6.64
N SER A 86 5.64 -9.92 -5.72
CA SER A 86 5.56 -9.65 -4.29
C SER A 86 6.59 -8.61 -3.84
N HIS A 87 7.84 -8.71 -4.31
CA HIS A 87 8.88 -7.75 -3.96
C HIS A 87 8.58 -6.38 -4.55
N TRP A 88 8.18 -6.36 -5.82
CA TRP A 88 7.72 -5.15 -6.49
C TRP A 88 6.60 -4.44 -5.72
N PHE A 89 5.55 -5.18 -5.37
CA PHE A 89 4.40 -4.64 -4.65
C PHE A 89 4.79 -4.07 -3.28
N VAL A 90 5.64 -4.77 -2.52
CA VAL A 90 6.15 -4.28 -1.24
C VAL A 90 6.93 -2.98 -1.43
N TRP A 91 7.91 -2.95 -2.33
CA TRP A 91 8.71 -1.73 -2.56
C TRP A 91 7.88 -0.54 -3.01
N VAL A 92 6.95 -0.76 -3.96
CA VAL A 92 6.04 0.29 -4.41
C VAL A 92 5.16 0.78 -3.28
N THR A 93 4.53 -0.10 -2.50
CA THR A 93 3.62 0.32 -1.42
C THR A 93 4.36 0.99 -0.26
N GLN A 94 5.50 0.46 0.19
CA GLN A 94 6.26 1.02 1.31
C GLN A 94 6.78 2.43 1.02
N MET A 95 7.20 2.69 -0.22
CA MET A 95 7.61 4.03 -0.65
C MET A 95 6.52 5.09 -0.47
N ASN A 96 5.26 4.71 -0.52
CA ASN A 96 4.15 5.66 -0.35
C ASN A 96 3.80 5.90 1.12
N HIS A 97 4.40 5.15 2.03
CA HIS A 97 4.22 5.26 3.47
C HIS A 97 5.49 5.72 4.18
N ILE A 98 6.38 6.43 3.47
CA ILE A 98 7.59 7.00 4.07
C ILE A 98 7.16 7.96 5.19
N PRO A 99 7.59 7.73 6.44
CA PRO A 99 7.27 8.62 7.52
C PRO A 99 7.97 9.95 7.29
N MET A 100 7.21 11.02 7.35
CA MET A 100 7.74 12.39 7.39
C MET A 100 7.90 12.82 8.85
N GLU A 101 8.85 13.71 9.11
CA GLU A 101 8.99 14.29 10.44
C GLU A 101 7.75 15.12 10.77
N ILE A 102 6.88 14.56 11.60
CA ILE A 102 5.74 15.26 12.17
C ILE A 102 6.21 15.78 13.53
N GLU A 103 6.58 17.05 13.59
CA GLU A 103 6.83 17.72 14.87
C GLU A 103 5.58 17.66 15.73
N TYR A 104 5.76 17.41 17.04
CA TYR A 104 4.67 17.38 18.01
C TYR A 104 3.82 18.67 17.93
N GLU A 105 2.58 18.47 17.49
CA GLU A 105 1.41 19.36 17.61
C GLU A 105 1.68 20.86 17.44
N LYS A 106 2.24 21.24 16.28
CA LYS A 106 2.09 22.62 15.79
C LYS A 106 0.65 22.80 15.29
N ARG A 107 -0.06 23.79 15.83
CA ARG A 107 -1.44 24.16 15.40
C ARG A 107 -1.41 24.72 13.98
N GLN A 108 -1.35 23.84 12.99
CA GLN A 108 -1.33 24.18 11.56
C GLN A 108 -2.71 23.96 10.93
N ASP A 109 -2.96 24.62 9.79
CA ASP A 109 -4.13 24.33 8.99
C ASP A 109 -4.01 22.95 8.31
N TRP A 110 -5.17 22.39 7.93
CA TRP A 110 -5.23 21.03 7.36
C TRP A 110 -4.38 20.85 6.10
N LEU A 111 -4.32 21.86 5.21
CA LEU A 111 -3.59 21.77 3.95
C LEU A 111 -2.08 21.66 4.22
N THR A 112 -1.56 22.53 5.08
CA THR A 112 -0.14 22.51 5.48
C THR A 112 0.22 21.18 6.15
N MET A 113 -0.64 20.67 7.04
CA MET A 113 -0.42 19.39 7.70
C MET A 113 -0.34 18.22 6.69
N GLN A 114 -1.26 18.14 5.72
CA GLN A 114 -1.21 17.08 4.70
C GLN A 114 0.07 17.18 3.85
N LEU A 115 0.49 18.39 3.47
CA LEU A 115 1.69 18.63 2.67
C LEU A 115 2.99 18.31 3.42
N GLN A 116 3.02 18.52 4.75
CA GLN A 116 4.19 18.19 5.58
C GLN A 116 4.27 16.69 5.89
N ALA A 117 3.12 16.04 6.11
CA ALA A 117 3.05 14.63 6.45
C ALA A 117 3.21 13.68 5.25
N THR A 118 3.20 14.20 4.02
CA THR A 118 3.27 13.40 2.80
C THR A 118 4.34 13.91 1.84
N CYS A 119 4.82 13.05 0.95
CA CYS A 119 5.73 13.42 -0.12
C CYS A 119 5.36 12.72 -1.42
N ASN A 120 5.74 13.33 -2.53
CA ASN A 120 5.59 12.73 -3.86
C ASN A 120 6.90 12.15 -4.35
N ILE A 121 6.77 11.23 -5.30
CA ILE A 121 7.89 10.76 -6.11
C ILE A 121 7.89 11.49 -7.43
N GLU A 122 9.07 11.81 -7.94
CA GLU A 122 9.23 12.49 -9.22
C GLU A 122 8.39 11.84 -10.32
N GLN A 123 7.67 12.69 -11.05
CA GLN A 123 6.90 12.24 -12.18
C GLN A 123 7.84 11.90 -13.35
N SER A 124 7.68 10.70 -13.89
CA SER A 124 8.27 10.30 -15.16
C SER A 124 7.42 9.17 -15.74
N PHE A 125 7.51 8.96 -17.06
CA PHE A 125 6.79 7.84 -17.69
C PHE A 125 7.10 6.50 -17.02
N PHE A 126 8.36 6.29 -16.62
CA PHE A 126 8.78 5.10 -15.90
C PHE A 126 8.17 5.06 -14.49
N ASN A 127 8.27 6.13 -13.69
CA ASN A 127 7.76 6.14 -12.31
C ASN A 127 6.24 6.01 -12.26
N ASP A 128 5.52 6.61 -13.21
CA ASP A 128 4.05 6.56 -13.32
C ASP A 128 3.57 5.12 -13.64
N TRP A 129 4.32 4.41 -14.50
CA TRP A 129 4.09 3.00 -14.82
C TRP A 129 4.50 2.07 -13.67
N PHE A 130 5.71 2.26 -13.15
CA PHE A 130 6.32 1.45 -12.09
C PHE A 130 5.49 1.49 -10.80
N SER A 131 5.13 2.69 -10.35
CA SER A 131 4.33 2.84 -9.12
C SER A 131 2.83 2.63 -9.35
N GLY A 132 2.38 2.53 -10.61
CA GLY A 132 0.96 2.57 -10.92
C GLY A 132 0.28 3.85 -10.42
N HIS A 133 0.89 5.01 -10.64
CA HIS A 133 0.44 6.34 -10.19
C HIS A 133 0.41 6.56 -8.67
N LEU A 134 1.02 5.67 -7.89
CA LEU A 134 1.12 5.89 -6.45
C LEU A 134 2.13 6.99 -6.09
N ASN A 135 2.94 7.48 -7.03
CA ASN A 135 3.87 8.59 -6.86
C ASN A 135 3.24 9.96 -6.52
N PHE A 136 1.91 10.08 -6.50
CA PHE A 136 1.15 11.31 -6.24
C PHE A 136 0.39 11.26 -4.91
N GLN A 137 1.08 11.01 -3.80
CA GLN A 137 0.46 10.94 -2.46
C GLN A 137 -0.07 12.29 -1.99
N ILE A 138 0.61 13.40 -2.27
CA ILE A 138 0.13 14.73 -1.92
C ILE A 138 -1.26 14.96 -2.53
N GLU A 139 -1.43 14.73 -3.84
CA GLU A 139 -2.71 14.95 -4.51
C GLU A 139 -3.77 13.95 -4.05
N HIS A 140 -3.38 12.71 -3.71
CA HIS A 140 -4.28 11.72 -3.12
C HIS A 140 -4.85 12.21 -1.77
N HIS A 141 -3.99 12.74 -0.90
CA HIS A 141 -4.38 13.25 0.42
C HIS A 141 -5.18 14.55 0.34
N LEU A 142 -4.85 15.43 -0.61
CA LEU A 142 -5.60 16.68 -0.82
C LEU A 142 -6.96 16.43 -1.48
N PHE A 143 -7.04 15.45 -2.38
CA PHE A 143 -8.23 15.16 -3.18
C PHE A 143 -8.54 13.65 -3.21
N PRO A 144 -8.94 13.04 -2.08
CA PRO A 144 -9.12 11.58 -1.99
C PRO A 144 -10.23 11.04 -2.89
N ARG A 145 -11.16 11.89 -3.33
CA ARG A 145 -12.24 11.53 -4.26
C ARG A 145 -11.86 11.71 -5.74
N MET A 146 -10.69 12.26 -6.04
CA MET A 146 -10.25 12.46 -7.41
C MET A 146 -9.69 11.16 -7.99
N PRO A 147 -10.08 10.77 -9.22
CA PRO A 147 -9.50 9.62 -9.89
C PRO A 147 -7.99 9.78 -10.10
N ARG A 148 -7.23 8.71 -9.84
CA ARG A 148 -5.75 8.72 -9.90
C ARG A 148 -5.15 9.18 -11.22
N HIS A 149 -5.84 8.94 -12.33
CA HIS A 149 -5.36 9.37 -13.66
C HIS A 149 -5.35 10.90 -13.81
N ASN A 150 -6.02 11.66 -12.93
CA ASN A 150 -6.02 13.12 -12.96
C ASN A 150 -4.93 13.75 -12.09
N TYR A 151 -4.23 12.98 -11.25
CA TYR A 151 -3.23 13.53 -10.32
C TYR A 151 -2.10 14.25 -11.06
N HIS A 152 -1.62 13.70 -12.17
CA HIS A 152 -0.58 14.34 -12.99
C HIS A 152 -0.99 15.72 -13.56
N LEU A 153 -2.28 15.96 -13.78
CA LEU A 153 -2.81 17.25 -14.24
C LEU A 153 -2.91 18.28 -13.11
N VAL A 154 -3.05 17.80 -11.87
CA VAL A 154 -3.30 18.63 -10.69
C VAL A 154 -2.00 18.92 -9.94
N ALA A 155 -1.03 18.01 -9.96
CA ALA A 155 0.25 18.17 -9.29
C ALA A 155 0.99 19.48 -9.63
N PRO A 156 1.07 19.93 -10.90
CA PRO A 156 1.68 21.22 -11.24
C PRO A 156 0.94 22.41 -10.62
N ARG A 157 -0.40 22.33 -10.51
CA ARG A 157 -1.23 23.40 -9.91
C ARG A 157 -1.06 23.46 -8.39
N VAL A 158 -1.01 22.30 -7.74
CA VAL A 158 -0.73 22.20 -6.30
C VAL A 158 0.67 22.75 -6.01
N ARG A 159 1.68 22.36 -6.79
CA ARG A 159 3.04 22.88 -6.66
C ARG A 159 3.10 24.41 -6.80
N ALA A 160 2.44 24.98 -7.80
CA ALA A 160 2.36 26.43 -7.98
C ALA A 160 1.66 27.14 -6.80
N LEU A 161 0.63 26.53 -6.23
CA LEU A 161 -0.04 27.04 -5.02
C LEU A 161 0.91 27.01 -3.81
N CYS A 162 1.62 25.90 -3.60
CA CYS A 162 2.62 25.77 -2.55
C CYS A 162 3.71 26.85 -2.67
N GLU A 163 4.24 27.08 -3.87
CA GLU A 163 5.23 28.11 -4.15
C GLU A 163 4.71 29.52 -3.82
N LYS A 164 3.48 29.84 -4.27
CA LYS A 164 2.82 31.13 -3.98
C LYS A 164 2.69 31.40 -2.48
N HIS A 165 2.39 30.38 -1.70
CA HIS A 165 2.17 30.47 -0.26
C HIS A 165 3.42 30.12 0.58
N ARG A 166 4.57 29.88 -0.07
CA ARG A 166 5.84 29.47 0.56
C ARG A 166 5.71 28.22 1.44
N ILE A 167 4.87 27.28 1.01
CA ILE A 167 4.71 25.97 1.65
C ILE A 167 5.64 24.98 0.94
N PRO A 168 6.45 24.18 1.66
CA PRO A 168 7.29 23.15 1.04
C PRO A 168 6.44 22.11 0.31
N TYR A 169 6.76 21.86 -0.96
CA TYR A 169 6.21 20.73 -1.73
C TYR A 169 7.25 19.61 -1.75
N GLN A 170 7.01 18.56 -0.95
CA GLN A 170 7.99 17.48 -0.77
C GLN A 170 8.02 16.57 -2.00
N LEU A 171 9.18 16.49 -2.65
CA LEU A 171 9.42 15.68 -3.84
C LEU A 171 10.71 14.90 -3.69
N LYS A 172 10.66 13.58 -3.90
CA LYS A 172 11.81 12.69 -3.81
C LYS A 172 12.01 11.94 -5.12
N THR A 173 13.26 11.61 -5.44
CA THR A 173 13.55 10.65 -6.51
C THR A 173 13.09 9.25 -6.06
N LEU A 174 12.83 8.36 -7.03
CA LEU A 174 12.48 6.97 -6.74
C LEU A 174 13.54 6.29 -5.84
N TRP A 175 14.82 6.51 -6.13
CA TRP A 175 15.92 5.93 -5.36
C TRP A 175 15.99 6.46 -3.94
N GLN A 176 15.87 7.77 -3.74
CA GLN A 176 15.84 8.36 -2.39
C GLN A 176 14.71 7.75 -1.55
N ALA A 177 13.52 7.62 -2.14
CA ALA A 177 12.40 7.02 -1.45
C ALA A 177 12.64 5.54 -1.06
N MET A 178 13.26 4.75 -1.93
CA MET A 178 13.67 3.37 -1.57
C MET A 178 14.68 3.37 -0.42
N THR A 179 15.67 4.27 -0.45
CA THR A 179 16.67 4.39 0.61
C THR A 179 16.05 4.82 1.94
N ASP A 180 15.08 5.75 1.91
CA ASP A 180 14.39 6.24 3.09
C ASP A 180 13.60 5.14 3.80
N VAL A 181 12.98 4.21 3.06
CA VAL A 181 12.31 3.03 3.64
C VAL A 181 13.29 2.19 4.46
N VAL A 182 14.46 1.88 3.90
CA VAL A 182 15.48 1.08 4.60
C VAL A 182 16.05 1.84 5.79
N SER A 183 16.33 3.14 5.61
CA SER A 183 16.86 4.00 6.68
C SER A 183 15.86 4.14 7.83
N SER A 184 14.57 4.28 7.53
CA SER A 184 13.49 4.35 8.52
C SER A 184 13.38 3.05 9.31
N LEU A 185 13.48 1.90 8.65
CA LEU A 185 13.47 0.60 9.32
C LEU A 185 14.66 0.45 10.26
N LYS A 186 15.87 0.85 9.83
CA LYS A 186 17.06 0.85 10.68
C LYS A 186 16.86 1.75 11.90
N SER A 187 16.43 3.00 11.70
CA SER A 187 16.21 3.95 12.78
C SER A 187 15.15 3.47 13.78
N SER A 188 14.07 2.88 13.29
CA SER A 188 13.02 2.29 14.14
C SER A 188 13.54 1.08 14.93
N GLY A 189 14.39 0.25 14.32
CA GLY A 189 15.07 -0.87 14.98
C GLY A 189 16.01 -0.41 16.09
N ASP A 190 16.80 0.63 15.84
CA ASP A 190 17.71 1.22 16.82
C ASP A 190 16.94 1.82 18.01
N LEU A 191 15.85 2.56 17.74
CA LEU A 191 14.97 3.11 18.77
C LEU A 191 14.30 2.02 19.62
N TRP A 192 13.85 0.94 18.99
CA TRP A 192 13.25 -0.18 19.71
C TRP A 192 14.27 -0.91 20.59
N LEU A 193 15.49 -1.11 20.08
CA LEU A 193 16.58 -1.74 20.82
C LEU A 193 16.97 -0.91 22.04
N ASP A 194 17.12 0.41 21.88
CA ASP A 194 17.39 1.35 22.97
C ASP A 194 16.32 1.29 24.05
N ALA A 195 15.04 1.39 23.66
CA ALA A 195 13.90 1.30 24.58
C ALA A 195 13.74 -0.08 25.25
N TYR A 196 14.28 -1.15 24.66
CA TYR A 196 14.24 -2.49 25.25
C TYR A 196 15.39 -2.71 26.25
N LEU A 197 16.60 -2.22 25.94
CA LEU A 197 17.80 -2.41 26.76
C LEU A 197 17.92 -1.41 27.91
N HIS A 198 17.33 -0.21 27.79
CA HIS A 198 17.38 0.84 28.80
C HIS A 198 16.09 0.95 29.65
N LYS A 199 15.37 -0.17 29.79
CA LYS A 199 14.31 -0.35 30.79
C LYS A 199 14.84 -0.86 32.12
#